data_AF-A0A151UHL9-F1
#
_entry.id   AF-A0A151UHL9-F1
#
_cell.length_a   1.000
_cell.length_b   1.000
_cell.length_c   1.000
_cell.angle_alpha   90.00
_cell.angle_beta   90.00
_cell.angle_gamma   90.00
#
_symmetry.space_group_name_H-M   'P 1'
#
loop_
_entity.id
_entity.type
_entity.pdbx_description
1 polymer ?
#
loop_
_entity_poly.entity_id
_entity_poly.type
_entity_poly.pdbx_seq_one_letter_code
_entity_poly.pdbx_strand_id
1 'polypeptide(L)'
;TPQSTMQETPYRLTYGADAMILVEVGETSHRRHVFDSEQNAQEIEFNLDLIDELKEEAQIREEACKLRASRRYNMRVRPRSFRVGDLVWRLLGKARRDPSEGKLARN
;
A
#
# COMPACT_ATOMS: atom_id res chain seq x y z
N THR A 1 -3.07 12.07 -0.69
CA THR A 1 -2.38 10.99 0.07
C THR A 1 -1.52 10.21 -0.91
N PRO A 2 -0.28 9.83 -0.55
CA PRO A 2 0.76 9.52 -1.53
C PRO A 2 0.38 8.29 -2.36
N GLN A 3 0.69 8.39 -3.65
CA GLN A 3 0.24 7.53 -4.72
C GLN A 3 0.51 6.06 -4.42
N SER A 4 -0.56 5.29 -4.21
CA SER A 4 -0.49 3.85 -4.10
C SER A 4 -0.06 3.29 -5.45
N THR A 5 0.80 2.29 -5.43
CA THR A 5 1.38 1.58 -6.59
C THR A 5 0.33 0.98 -7.54
N MET A 6 -0.95 1.10 -7.19
CA MET A 6 -2.10 0.45 -7.79
C MET A 6 -2.91 1.37 -8.72
N GLN A 7 -2.66 2.68 -8.78
CA GLN A 7 -3.50 3.70 -9.48
C GLN A 7 -4.98 3.75 -9.04
N GLU A 8 -5.49 2.72 -8.39
CA GLU A 8 -6.82 2.62 -7.80
C GLU A 8 -6.81 2.87 -6.30
N THR A 9 -7.92 3.40 -5.78
CA THR A 9 -8.10 3.60 -4.34
C THR A 9 -8.49 2.29 -3.65
N PRO A 10 -7.99 2.01 -2.42
CA PRO A 10 -8.41 0.81 -1.68
C PRO A 10 -9.92 0.72 -1.48
N TYR A 11 -10.60 1.87 -1.40
CA TYR A 11 -12.05 1.92 -1.28
C TYR A 11 -12.73 1.43 -2.56
N ARG A 12 -12.31 1.92 -3.74
CA ARG A 12 -12.85 1.48 -5.02
C ARG A 12 -12.63 -0.01 -5.29
N LEU A 13 -11.49 -0.55 -4.89
CA LEU A 13 -11.24 -2.00 -4.97
C LEU A 13 -12.18 -2.84 -4.09
N THR A 14 -12.69 -2.25 -3.00
CA THR A 14 -13.58 -2.94 -2.07
C THR A 14 -15.06 -2.79 -2.45
N TYR A 15 -15.45 -1.60 -2.89
CA TYR A 15 -16.85 -1.22 -3.07
C TYR A 15 -17.25 -0.93 -4.53
N GLY A 16 -16.33 -1.01 -5.48
CA GLY A 16 -16.58 -0.81 -6.92
C GLY A 16 -16.64 0.65 -7.37
N ALA A 17 -16.95 1.56 -6.45
CA ALA A 17 -17.01 3.00 -6.73
C ALA A 17 -16.08 3.78 -5.78
N ASP A 18 -15.66 4.97 -6.20
CA ASP A 18 -14.89 5.86 -5.34
C ASP A 18 -15.75 6.42 -4.19
N ALA A 19 -15.13 6.62 -3.04
CA ALA A 19 -15.81 7.18 -1.88
C ALA A 19 -16.20 8.63 -2.13
N MET A 20 -17.48 8.94 -1.98
CA MET A 20 -17.93 10.33 -1.97
C MET A 20 -17.56 10.97 -0.62
N ILE A 21 -16.62 11.92 -0.64
CA ILE A 21 -16.28 12.69 0.56
C ILE A 21 -17.42 13.66 0.85
N LEU A 22 -18.13 13.46 1.97
CA LEU A 22 -19.11 14.44 2.45
C LEU A 22 -18.38 15.70 2.89
N VAL A 23 -18.59 16.80 2.18
CA VAL A 23 -18.28 18.14 2.69
C VAL A 23 -19.57 18.67 3.29
N GLU A 24 -19.57 18.99 4.59
CA GLU A 24 -20.67 19.70 5.24
C GLU A 24 -20.72 21.13 4.70
N VAL A 25 -21.43 21.33 3.57
CA VAL A 25 -21.73 22.65 3.03
C VAL A 25 -23.18 22.95 3.35
N GLY A 26 -23.45 24.05 4.06
CA GLY A 26 -24.80 24.53 4.37
C GLY A 26 -25.62 24.95 3.13
N GLU A 27 -24.99 24.97 1.95
CA GLU A 27 -25.60 25.22 0.64
C GLU A 27 -25.59 23.95 -0.23
N THR A 28 -26.60 23.82 -1.10
CA THR A 28 -26.66 22.72 -2.08
C THR A 28 -25.47 22.79 -3.03
N SER A 29 -24.53 21.86 -2.89
CA SER A 29 -23.38 21.78 -3.80
C SER A 29 -23.82 21.64 -5.27
N HIS A 30 -23.04 22.18 -6.21
CA HIS A 30 -23.27 22.03 -7.65
C HIS A 30 -23.46 20.57 -8.08
N ARG A 31 -22.78 19.62 -7.40
CA ARG A 31 -22.93 18.19 -7.64
C ARG A 31 -24.34 17.67 -7.37
N ARG A 32 -25.05 18.26 -6.40
CA ARG A 32 -26.45 17.92 -6.11
C ARG A 32 -27.41 18.53 -7.12
N HIS A 33 -27.06 19.67 -7.72
CA HIS A 33 -27.85 20.30 -8.77
C HIS A 33 -27.77 19.56 -10.10
N VAL A 34 -26.64 18.93 -10.41
CA VAL A 34 -26.38 18.23 -11.67
C VAL A 34 -26.48 16.70 -11.50
N PHE A 35 -26.99 16.22 -10.36
CA PHE A 35 -27.11 14.79 -10.12
C PHE A 35 -28.15 14.17 -11.06
N ASP A 36 -27.71 13.23 -11.88
CA ASP A 36 -28.56 12.38 -12.71
C ASP A 36 -28.55 10.95 -12.14
N SER A 37 -29.71 10.51 -11.64
CA SER A 37 -29.86 9.19 -11.05
C SER A 37 -29.78 8.06 -12.07
N GLU A 38 -30.24 8.28 -13.31
CA GLU A 38 -30.23 7.23 -14.34
C GLU A 38 -28.81 7.01 -14.85
N GLN A 39 -28.09 8.09 -15.14
CA GLN A 39 -26.67 8.00 -15.52
C GLN A 39 -25.85 7.36 -14.38
N ASN A 40 -26.09 7.76 -13.13
CA ASN A 40 -25.39 7.18 -11.98
C ASN A 40 -25.67 5.68 -11.81
N ALA A 41 -26.90 5.22 -12.08
CA ALA A 41 -27.21 3.78 -12.03
C ALA A 41 -26.45 2.99 -13.10
N GLN A 42 -26.37 3.51 -14.33
CA GLN A 42 -25.60 2.90 -15.42
C GLN A 42 -24.11 2.84 -15.11
N GLU A 43 -23.55 3.92 -14.55
CA GLU A 43 -22.14 3.94 -14.14
C GLU A 43 -21.85 2.96 -12.99
N ILE A 44 -22.78 2.77 -12.05
CA ILE A 44 -22.63 1.77 -10.99
C ILE A 44 -22.58 0.36 -11.58
N GLU A 45 -23.48 0.03 -12.50
CA GLU A 45 -23.50 -1.28 -13.17
C GLU A 45 -22.19 -1.54 -13.91
N PHE A 46 -21.74 -0.58 -14.71
CA PHE A 46 -20.46 -0.67 -15.41
C PHE A 46 -19.26 -0.85 -14.46
N ASN A 47 -19.24 -0.12 -13.35
CA ASN A 47 -18.17 -0.25 -12.35
C ASN A 47 -18.19 -1.62 -11.64
N LEU A 48 -19.37 -2.21 -11.43
CA LEU A 48 -19.50 -3.55 -10.86
C LEU A 48 -18.99 -4.62 -11.81
N ASP A 49 -19.21 -4.47 -13.11
CA ASP A 49 -18.66 -5.37 -14.11
C ASP A 49 -17.12 -5.28 -14.17
N LEU A 50 -16.58 -4.07 -14.04
CA LEU A 50 -15.13 -3.81 -14.14
C LEU A 50 -14.35 -4.14 -12.85
N ILE A 51 -15.03 -4.28 -11.71
CA ILE A 51 -14.35 -4.36 -10.41
C ILE A 51 -13.41 -5.57 -10.30
N ASP A 52 -13.76 -6.68 -10.93
CA ASP A 52 -12.97 -7.90 -10.84
C ASP A 52 -11.68 -7.80 -11.67
N GLU A 53 -11.75 -7.17 -12.84
CA GLU A 53 -10.56 -6.85 -13.65
C GLU A 53 -9.60 -5.92 -12.89
N LEU A 54 -10.16 -4.88 -12.24
CA LEU A 54 -9.36 -3.95 -11.42
C LEU A 54 -8.69 -4.66 -10.24
N LYS A 55 -9.39 -5.59 -9.59
CA LYS A 55 -8.83 -6.40 -8.49
C LYS A 55 -7.73 -7.33 -8.98
N GLU A 56 -7.89 -7.96 -10.13
CA GLU A 56 -6.87 -8.83 -10.71
C GLU A 56 -5.61 -8.02 -11.06
N GLU A 57 -5.77 -6.87 -11.72
CA GLU A 57 -4.65 -6.00 -12.06
C GLU A 57 -3.94 -5.49 -10.79
N ALA A 58 -4.71 -5.08 -9.78
CA ALA A 58 -4.23 -4.72 -8.46
C ALA A 58 -3.36 -5.82 -7.82
N GLN A 59 -3.84 -7.07 -7.86
CA GLN A 59 -3.12 -8.22 -7.31
C GLN A 59 -1.80 -8.48 -8.06
N ILE A 60 -1.81 -8.40 -9.39
CA ILE A 60 -0.60 -8.56 -10.22
C ILE A 60 0.45 -7.50 -9.84
N ARG A 61 0.02 -6.23 -9.71
CA ARG A 61 0.89 -5.12 -9.33
C ARG A 61 1.46 -5.30 -7.91
N GLU A 62 0.64 -5.77 -6.97
CA GLU A 62 1.05 -6.07 -5.60
C GLU A 62 2.12 -7.17 -5.56
N GLU A 63 1.88 -8.29 -6.24
CA GLU A 63 2.83 -9.41 -6.29
C GLU A 63 4.14 -9.01 -6.99
N ALA A 64 4.07 -8.23 -8.07
CA ALA A 64 5.25 -7.68 -8.71
C ALA A 64 6.06 -6.77 -7.75
N CYS A 65 5.38 -5.97 -6.93
CA CYS A 65 6.01 -5.12 -5.92
C CYS A 65 6.70 -5.96 -4.82
N LYS A 66 6.00 -6.96 -4.28
CA LYS A 66 6.56 -7.93 -3.30
C LYS A 66 7.80 -8.63 -3.85
N LEU A 67 7.74 -9.13 -5.09
CA LEU A 67 8.88 -9.78 -5.76
C LEU A 67 10.06 -8.84 -5.96
N ARG A 68 9.82 -7.57 -6.34
CA ARG A 68 10.89 -6.57 -6.46
C ARG A 68 11.54 -6.28 -5.11
N ALA A 69 10.74 -6.15 -4.05
CA ALA A 69 11.23 -5.93 -2.70
C ALA A 69 12.05 -7.12 -2.19
N SER A 70 11.55 -8.35 -2.36
CA SER A 70 12.24 -9.57 -1.94
C SER A 70 13.56 -9.77 -2.68
N ARG A 71 13.61 -9.56 -4.00
CA ARG A 71 14.85 -9.60 -4.78
C ARG A 71 15.88 -8.60 -4.28
N ARG A 72 15.47 -7.36 -4.00
CA ARG A 72 16.37 -6.31 -3.46
C ARG A 72 16.93 -6.69 -2.09
N TYR A 73 16.10 -7.26 -1.22
CA TYR A 73 16.52 -7.71 0.11
C TYR A 73 17.47 -8.91 0.01
N ASN A 74 17.05 -9.97 -0.69
CA ASN A 74 17.78 -11.23 -0.83
C ASN A 74 19.14 -11.06 -1.52
N MET A 75 19.28 -10.09 -2.45
CA MET A 75 20.57 -9.78 -3.06
C MET A 75 21.63 -9.29 -2.05
N ARG A 76 21.20 -8.68 -0.94
CA ARG A 76 22.11 -8.14 0.09
C ARG A 76 22.31 -9.07 1.27
N VAL A 77 21.38 -10.01 1.48
CA VAL A 77 21.39 -10.90 2.64
C VAL A 77 22.24 -12.12 2.33
N ARG A 78 23.22 -12.40 3.19
CA ARG A 78 23.98 -13.65 3.15
C ARG A 78 23.42 -14.62 4.19
N PRO A 79 22.87 -15.77 3.79
CA PRO A 79 22.41 -16.79 4.72
C PRO A 79 23.56 -17.22 5.64
N ARG A 80 23.29 -17.38 6.94
CA ARG A 80 24.21 -17.96 7.91
C ARG A 80 23.49 -19.06 8.67
N SER A 81 24.14 -20.21 8.80
CA SER A 81 23.69 -21.30 9.68
C SER A 81 24.46 -21.24 10.99
N PHE A 82 23.79 -21.58 12.08
CA PHE A 82 24.37 -21.63 13.42
C PHE A 82 24.12 -23.01 14.04
N ARG A 83 25.05 -23.49 14.85
CA ARG A 83 24.99 -24.76 15.58
C ARG A 83 24.97 -24.51 17.08
N VAL A 84 24.54 -25.52 17.83
CA VAL A 84 24.60 -25.49 19.30
C VAL A 84 26.06 -25.35 19.73
N GLY A 85 26.36 -24.31 20.52
CA GLY A 85 27.71 -23.95 20.93
C GLY A 85 28.31 -22.76 20.18
N ASP A 86 27.68 -22.29 19.09
CA ASP A 86 28.15 -21.10 18.37
C ASP A 86 27.89 -19.83 19.19
N LEU A 87 28.97 -19.06 19.44
CA LEU A 87 28.88 -17.75 20.07
C LEU A 87 28.47 -16.70 19.04
N VAL A 88 27.29 -16.11 19.23
CA VAL A 88 26.78 -15.03 18.37
C VAL A 88 26.49 -13.78 19.18
N TRP A 89 26.83 -12.63 18.62
CA TRP A 89 26.51 -11.34 19.22
C TRP A 89 25.01 -11.10 19.16
N ARG A 90 24.38 -10.94 20.32
CA ARG A 90 22.99 -10.51 20.42
C ARG A 90 22.95 -9.00 20.23
N LEU A 91 22.17 -8.54 19.26
CA LEU A 91 21.96 -7.12 19.03
C LEU A 91 21.10 -6.54 20.18
N LEU A 92 21.67 -5.63 20.98
CA LEU A 92 21.01 -5.00 22.13
C LEU A 92 20.30 -3.67 21.77
N GLY A 93 20.08 -3.40 20.48
CA GLY A 93 19.53 -2.13 19.97
C GLY A 93 19.03 -2.23 18.52
N LYS A 94 18.76 -1.09 17.86
CA LYS A 94 18.35 -1.11 16.44
C LYS A 94 19.53 -1.46 15.54
N ALA A 95 19.30 -2.27 14.51
CA ALA A 95 20.35 -2.78 13.61
C ALA A 95 21.00 -1.71 12.72
N ARG A 96 20.44 -0.50 12.68
CA ARG A 96 21.02 0.64 11.96
C ARG A 96 21.89 1.43 12.91
N ARG A 97 23.14 1.66 12.48
CA ARG A 97 24.04 2.63 13.11
C ARG A 97 23.32 3.97 13.16
N ASP A 98 23.12 4.53 14.36
CA ASP A 98 22.67 5.90 14.48
C ASP A 98 23.82 6.79 13.98
N PRO A 99 23.63 7.66 12.97
CA PRO A 99 24.69 8.53 12.47
C PRO A 99 25.27 9.45 13.55
N SER A 100 24.53 9.68 14.63
CA SER A 100 24.98 10.45 15.80
C SER A 100 25.90 9.67 16.74
N GLU A 101 25.91 8.33 16.66
CA GLU A 101 26.82 7.49 17.42
C GLU A 101 28.14 7.35 16.67
N GLY A 102 29.11 8.19 17.07
CA GLY A 102 30.49 8.09 16.61
C GLY A 102 31.11 6.71 16.88
N LYS A 103 32.26 6.44 16.25
CA LYS A 103 33.00 5.15 16.33
C LYS A 103 33.39 4.66 17.74
N LEU A 104 33.04 5.39 18.81
CA LEU A 104 33.43 5.18 20.20
C LEU A 104 32.22 5.20 21.16
N ALA A 105 31.12 4.54 20.82
CA ALA A 105 30.05 4.32 21.80
C ALA A 105 30.45 3.26 22.83
N ARG A 106 30.01 3.45 24.09
CA ARG A 106 30.39 2.65 25.27
C ARG A 106 29.88 1.21 25.15
N ASN A 107 30.78 0.25 25.37
CA ASN A 107 30.49 -1.19 25.41
C ASN A 107 29.56 -1.56 26.56
#